data_AF-A0A401TQ42-F1
#
_entry.id   AF-A0A401TQ42-F1
#
_cell.length_a   1.000
_cell.length_b   1.000
_cell.length_c   1.000
_cell.angle_alpha   90.00
_cell.angle_beta   90.00
_cell.angle_gamma   90.00
#
_symmetry.space_group_name_H-M   'P 1'
#
loop_
_entity.id
_entity.type
_entity.pdbx_description
1 polymer ?
#
loop_
_entity_poly.entity_id
_entity_poly.type
_entity_poly.pdbx_seq_one_letter_code
_entity_poly.pdbx_strand_id
1 'polypeptide(L)'
;IIAKVFSHYALECYLPKIQQAIQDGIRDWSSSGEPITVYHEAKKLTFRIAVRVLLGFRVSETELNLLSESFEQLVANLFSLPLDFPFSGYRKVGC
;
A
#
# COMPACT_ATOMS: atom_id res chain seq x y z
N ILE A 1 9.52 16.45 -13.54
CA ILE A 1 10.12 15.83 -12.33
C ILE A 1 9.66 14.37 -12.19
N ILE A 2 8.34 14.11 -12.11
CA ILE A 2 7.77 12.75 -11.96
C ILE A 2 8.21 11.78 -13.08
N ALA A 3 8.15 12.20 -14.35
CA ALA A 3 8.55 11.36 -15.50
C ALA A 3 10.00 10.83 -15.43
N LYS A 4 10.91 11.52 -14.74
CA LYS A 4 12.32 11.09 -14.61
C LYS A 4 12.47 9.91 -13.65
N VAL A 5 11.62 9.87 -12.61
CA VAL A 5 11.55 8.77 -11.64
C VAL A 5 10.99 7.50 -12.28
N PHE A 6 10.18 7.64 -13.33
CA PHE A 6 9.65 6.53 -14.13
C PHE A 6 10.38 6.34 -15.46
N SER A 7 11.61 6.84 -15.58
CA SER A 7 12.44 6.59 -16.76
C SER A 7 12.85 5.12 -16.84
N HIS A 8 13.15 4.65 -18.04
CA HIS A 8 13.63 3.28 -18.28
C HIS A 8 14.78 2.89 -17.34
N TYR A 9 15.82 3.75 -17.27
CA TYR A 9 16.96 3.54 -16.38
C TYR A 9 16.56 3.42 -14.90
N ALA A 10 15.62 4.26 -14.43
CA ALA A 10 15.15 4.19 -13.05
C ALA A 10 14.39 2.89 -12.78
N LEU A 11 13.53 2.46 -13.73
CA LEU A 11 12.79 1.21 -13.63
C LEU A 11 13.71 -0.02 -13.63
N GLU A 12 14.75 -0.03 -14.47
CA GLU A 12 15.78 -1.08 -14.45
C GLU A 12 16.47 -1.17 -13.09
N CYS A 13 16.78 -0.03 -12.47
CA CYS A 13 17.36 0.01 -11.12
C CYS A 13 16.39 -0.44 -10.02
N TYR A 14 15.08 -0.28 -10.22
CA TYR A 14 14.06 -0.69 -9.25
C TYR A 14 13.71 -2.18 -9.36
N LEU A 15 13.79 -2.76 -10.56
CA LEU A 15 13.32 -4.12 -10.81
C LEU A 15 13.88 -5.17 -9.83
N PRO A 16 15.19 -5.20 -9.51
CA PRO A 16 15.71 -6.14 -8.52
C PRO A 16 15.12 -5.94 -7.12
N LYS A 17 14.89 -4.68 -6.71
CA LYS A 17 14.31 -4.34 -5.40
C LYS A 17 12.84 -4.70 -5.33
N ILE A 18 12.10 -4.54 -6.43
CA ILE A 18 10.70 -4.96 -6.54
C ILE A 18 10.62 -6.48 -6.43
N GLN A 19 11.45 -7.21 -7.17
CA GLN A 19 11.50 -8.68 -7.11
C GLN A 19 11.81 -9.18 -5.71
N GLN A 20 12.79 -8.58 -5.02
CA GLN A 20 13.12 -8.92 -3.65
C GLN A 20 11.93 -8.67 -2.70
N ALA A 21 11.29 -7.50 -2.77
CA ALA A 21 10.15 -7.19 -1.92
C ALA A 21 8.95 -8.14 -2.12
N ILE A 22 8.75 -8.62 -3.36
CA ILE A 22 7.74 -9.63 -3.69
C ILE A 22 8.12 -10.99 -3.10
N GLN A 23 9.37 -11.42 -3.26
CA GLN A 23 9.85 -12.70 -2.71
C GLN A 23 9.72 -12.73 -1.19
N ASP A 24 10.07 -11.64 -0.51
CA ASP A 24 9.93 -11.51 0.93
C ASP A 24 8.45 -11.55 1.34
N GLY A 25 7.58 -10.81 0.65
CA GLY A 25 6.14 -10.84 0.92
C GLY A 25 5.51 -12.24 0.74
N ILE A 26 5.86 -12.95 -0.32
CA ILE A 26 5.38 -14.32 -0.55
C ILE A 26 5.89 -15.28 0.53
N ARG A 27 7.15 -15.12 0.96
CA ARG A 27 7.73 -15.90 2.05
C ARG A 27 6.98 -15.68 3.36
N ASP A 28 6.69 -14.41 3.69
CA ASP A 28 5.94 -14.03 4.89
C ASP A 28 4.54 -14.66 4.86
N TRP A 29 3.81 -14.53 3.75
CA TRP A 29 2.48 -15.13 3.58
C TRP A 29 2.48 -16.65 3.70
N SER A 30 3.54 -17.30 3.21
CA SER A 30 3.65 -18.76 3.27
C SER A 30 4.02 -19.27 4.67
N SER A 31 4.53 -18.39 5.55
CA SER A 31 5.03 -18.78 6.87
C SER A 31 3.94 -18.89 7.95
N SER A 32 2.80 -18.23 7.78
CA SER A 32 1.75 -18.19 8.80
C SER A 32 0.90 -19.46 8.86
N GLY A 33 0.86 -20.25 7.78
CA GLY A 33 -0.03 -21.43 7.65
C GLY A 33 -1.53 -21.08 7.54
N GLU A 34 -1.88 -19.80 7.68
CA GLU A 34 -3.24 -19.30 7.67
C GLU A 34 -3.66 -18.84 6.27
N PRO A 35 -4.95 -18.99 5.89
CA PRO A 35 -5.46 -18.43 4.65
C PRO A 35 -5.27 -16.91 4.59
N ILE A 36 -4.83 -16.40 3.43
CA ILE A 36 -4.71 -14.96 3.18
C ILE A 36 -5.78 -14.45 2.23
N THR A 37 -6.18 -13.19 2.40
CA THR A 37 -6.95 -12.47 1.37
C THR A 37 -5.97 -11.89 0.36
N VAL A 38 -5.70 -12.62 -0.73
CA VAL A 38 -4.67 -12.29 -1.72
C VAL A 38 -4.76 -10.84 -2.21
N TYR A 39 -5.97 -10.34 -2.50
CA TYR A 39 -6.15 -8.96 -2.96
C TYR A 39 -5.74 -7.92 -1.90
N HIS A 40 -6.12 -8.12 -0.64
CA HIS A 40 -5.76 -7.22 0.44
C HIS A 40 -4.24 -7.23 0.68
N GLU A 41 -3.64 -8.41 0.73
CA GLU A 41 -2.21 -8.56 0.94
C GLU A 41 -1.39 -8.02 -0.26
N ALA A 42 -1.87 -8.21 -1.49
CA ALA A 42 -1.25 -7.62 -2.68
C ALA A 42 -1.31 -6.09 -2.68
N LYS A 43 -2.39 -5.47 -2.19
CA LYS A 43 -2.47 -4.00 -2.01
C LYS A 43 -1.41 -3.51 -1.03
N LYS A 44 -1.29 -4.15 0.14
CA LYS A 44 -0.26 -3.83 1.14
C LYS A 44 1.15 -3.99 0.58
N LEU A 45 1.43 -5.08 -0.12
CA LEU A 45 2.72 -5.32 -0.76
C LEU A 45 3.05 -4.25 -1.82
N THR A 46 2.08 -3.88 -2.66
CA THR A 46 2.24 -2.84 -3.68
C THR A 46 2.51 -1.48 -3.04
N PHE A 47 1.77 -1.15 -1.97
CA PHE A 47 2.00 0.07 -1.20
C PHE A 47 3.41 0.12 -0.61
N ARG A 48 3.86 -0.98 0.00
CA ARG A 48 5.24 -1.13 0.53
C ARG A 48 6.30 -0.92 -0.55
N ILE A 49 6.11 -1.49 -1.74
CA ILE A 49 6.99 -1.28 -2.89
C ILE A 49 7.02 0.19 -3.29
N ALA A 50 5.87 0.85 -3.38
CA ALA A 50 5.81 2.27 -3.72
C ALA A 50 6.60 3.12 -2.71
N VAL A 51 6.38 2.93 -1.42
CA VAL A 51 7.04 3.72 -0.37
C VAL A 51 8.55 3.46 -0.30
N ARG A 52 8.98 2.20 -0.34
CA ARG A 52 10.40 1.86 -0.15
C ARG A 52 11.22 1.92 -1.42
N VAL A 53 10.68 1.47 -2.55
CA VAL A 53 11.42 1.36 -3.81
C VAL A 53 11.27 2.61 -4.64
N LEU A 54 10.03 3.11 -4.82
CA LEU A 54 9.77 4.24 -5.71
C LEU A 54 10.04 5.58 -5.02
N LEU A 55 9.63 5.73 -3.75
CA LEU A 55 9.84 6.96 -2.97
C LEU A 55 11.15 6.94 -2.17
N GLY A 56 11.74 5.75 -1.94
CA GLY A 56 13.01 5.61 -1.23
C GLY A 56 12.93 5.82 0.28
N PHE A 57 11.73 5.82 0.88
CA PHE A 57 11.56 6.07 2.31
C PHE A 57 11.97 4.86 3.14
N ARG A 58 12.60 5.14 4.29
CA ARG A 58 12.94 4.14 5.30
C ARG A 58 11.93 4.25 6.44
N VAL A 59 10.92 3.40 6.39
CA VAL A 59 9.79 3.39 7.31
C VAL A 59 9.70 2.01 7.95
N SER A 60 9.44 1.95 9.26
CA SER A 60 9.25 0.69 9.97
C SER A 60 8.04 -0.07 9.42
N GLU A 61 7.97 -1.39 9.62
CA GLU A 61 6.79 -2.17 9.18
C GLU A 61 5.50 -1.70 9.86
N THR A 62 5.58 -1.32 11.13
CA THR A 62 4.42 -0.81 11.89
C THR A 62 3.88 0.49 11.29
N GLU A 63 4.76 1.44 10.98
CA GLU A 63 4.37 2.70 10.33
C GLU A 63 3.88 2.48 8.89
N LEU A 64 4.48 1.55 8.15
CA LEU A 64 4.02 1.19 6.81
C LEU A 64 2.61 0.61 6.81
N ASN A 65 2.29 -0.25 7.78
CA ASN A 65 0.94 -0.80 7.92
C ASN A 65 -0.07 0.31 8.20
N LEU A 66 0.21 1.19 9.17
CA LEU A 66 -0.63 2.35 9.47
C LEU A 66 -0.84 3.27 8.25
N LEU A 67 0.23 3.54 7.50
CA LEU A 67 0.16 4.38 6.31
C LEU A 67 -0.63 3.69 5.19
N SER A 68 -0.50 2.37 5.05
CA SER A 68 -1.25 1.60 4.05
C SER A 68 -2.75 1.60 4.36
N GLU A 69 -3.15 1.45 5.63
CA GLU A 69 -4.54 1.54 6.06
C GLU A 69 -5.12 2.93 5.79
N SER A 70 -4.37 3.98 6.13
CA SER A 70 -4.77 5.37 5.86
C SER A 70 -4.92 5.65 4.37
N PHE A 71 -4.02 5.10 3.54
CA PHE A 71 -4.09 5.22 2.09
C PHE A 71 -5.30 4.47 1.52
N GLU A 72 -5.60 3.27 2.01
CA GLU A 72 -6.80 2.54 1.58
C GLU A 72 -8.09 3.30 1.90
N GLN A 73 -8.18 3.92 3.09
CA GLN A 73 -9.30 4.79 3.44
C GLN A 73 -9.41 6.00 2.52
N LEU A 74 -8.29 6.66 2.22
CA LEU A 74 -8.25 7.78 1.27
C LEU A 74 -8.77 7.34 -0.11
N VAL A 75 -8.27 6.22 -0.64
CA VAL A 75 -8.70 5.70 -1.94
C VAL A 75 -10.19 5.35 -1.92
N ALA A 76 -10.68 4.68 -0.87
CA ALA A 76 -12.10 4.37 -0.72
C ALA A 76 -12.98 5.62 -0.74
N ASN A 77 -12.53 6.70 -0.09
CA ASN A 77 -13.24 7.98 -0.07
C ASN A 77 -13.17 8.72 -1.41
N LEU A 78 -12.03 8.68 -2.10
CA LEU A 78 -11.86 9.32 -3.42
C LEU A 78 -12.73 8.68 -4.51
N PHE A 79 -12.98 7.38 -4.41
CA PHE A 79 -13.86 6.64 -5.32
C PHE A 79 -15.26 6.42 -4.76
N SER A 80 -15.57 6.98 -3.59
CA SER A 80 -16.95 7.08 -3.13
C SER A 80 -17.68 8.13 -3.97
N LEU A 81 -18.96 7.90 -4.27
CA LEU A 81 -19.79 8.89 -4.96
C LEU A 81 -19.66 10.24 -4.25
N PRO A 82 -19.53 11.38 -4.97
CA PRO A 82 -19.47 12.71 -4.38
C PRO A 82 -20.87 13.12 -3.88
N LEU A 83 -21.41 12.37 -2.93
CA LEU A 83 -22.72 12.57 -2.35
C LEU A 83 -22.63 12.25 -0.84
N ASP A 84 -22.66 13.30 -0.02
CA ASP A 84 -22.87 13.20 1.41
C ASP A 84 -24.24 12.56 1.68
N PHE A 85 -24.31 11.24 1.83
CA PHE A 85 -25.54 10.59 2.29
C PHE A 85 -25.66 10.74 3.82
N PRO A 86 -26.80 11.25 4.35
CA PRO A 86 -26.98 11.62 5.75
C PRO A 86 -27.12 10.43 6.72
N PHE A 87 -26.72 9.23 6.32
CA PHE A 87 -26.65 8.02 7.15
C PHE A 87 -25.29 7.30 7.06
N SER A 88 -24.24 7.97 6.56
CA SER A 88 -22.88 7.42 6.62
C SER A 88 -22.20 7.83 7.92
N GLY A 89 -21.54 6.86 8.56
CA GLY A 89 -20.98 6.90 9.91
C GLY A 89 -19.78 7.84 10.14
N TYR A 90 -19.75 9.01 9.49
CA TYR A 90 -18.74 10.05 9.72
C TYR A 90 -18.98 10.85 11.01
N ARG A 91 -20.08 10.59 11.73
CA ARG A 91 -20.24 10.93 13.16
C ARG A 91 -20.22 9.64 13.99
N LYS A 92 -19.05 9.28 14.50
CA LYS A 92 -18.97 8.72 15.85
C LYS A 92 -18.45 9.80 16.78
N VAL A 93 -19.27 10.83 16.96
CA VAL A 93 -19.08 11.80 18.05
C VAL A 93 -19.60 11.12 19.31
N GLY A 94 -18.66 10.84 20.21
CA GLY A 94 -18.82 10.90 21.66
C GLY A 94 -19.85 9.99 22.32
N CYS A 95 -19.37 9.13 23.22
CA CYS A 95 -20.07 8.95 24.49
C CYS A 95 -20.17 10.29 25.23
#